data_AF-A0A841U6B6-F1
#
_entry.id   AF-A0A841U6B6-F1
#
_cell.length_a   1.000
_cell.length_b   1.000
_cell.length_c   1.000
_cell.angle_alpha   90.00
_cell.angle_beta   90.00
_cell.angle_gamma   90.00
#
_symmetry.space_group_name_H-M   'P 1'
#
loop_
_entity.id
_entity.type
_entity.pdbx_description
1 polymer ?
#
loop_
_entity_poly.entity_id
_entity_poly.type
_entity_poly.pdbx_seq_one_letter_code
_entity_poly.pdbx_strand_id
1 'polypeptide(L)'
;IEKMGLLTRSYAANGGESGRSQVQFVPTERARLLVDDESGQPETAASAEAAGPPEEWQATKAAVMALLQGCRSCGLEALGRMARELHAQKRETEFCAYSVGLLLALIRRAGGTAEEFVRSLAGKAPTGEMGLASLAGAALGAAAQTMSEAGAELAELAGRFLKAIAALPEREKKLVSDFLMEALE
;
A
#
# COMPACT_ATOMS: atom_id res chain seq x y z
N ILE A 1 7.43 -37.40 15.79
CA ILE A 1 7.69 -36.33 14.79
C ILE A 1 8.72 -36.79 13.73
N GLU A 2 9.97 -37.12 14.08
CA GLU A 2 10.96 -37.67 13.11
C GLU A 2 10.51 -39.03 12.51
N LYS A 3 10.09 -39.99 13.34
CA LYS A 3 9.47 -41.26 12.89
C LYS A 3 8.14 -41.09 12.13
N MET A 4 7.54 -39.91 12.19
CA MET A 4 6.31 -39.56 11.45
C MET A 4 6.63 -38.86 10.11
N GLY A 5 7.92 -38.70 9.76
CA GLY A 5 8.37 -38.06 8.53
C GLY A 5 8.29 -36.53 8.53
N LEU A 6 8.14 -35.91 9.71
CA LEU A 6 7.89 -34.47 9.88
C LEU A 6 9.14 -33.64 10.20
N LEU A 7 10.25 -34.30 10.52
CA LEU A 7 11.54 -33.66 10.76
C LEU A 7 12.62 -34.48 10.07
N THR A 8 13.59 -33.81 9.48
CA THR A 8 14.84 -34.40 9.01
C THR A 8 15.99 -33.88 9.84
N ARG A 9 16.89 -34.79 10.21
CA ARG A 9 18.09 -34.47 10.95
C ARG A 9 19.20 -34.05 9.99
N SER A 10 19.77 -32.88 10.21
CA SER A 10 20.99 -32.41 9.55
C SER A 10 22.08 -32.18 10.59
N TYR A 11 23.32 -32.50 10.23
CA TYR A 11 24.49 -32.25 11.08
C TYR A 11 25.29 -31.11 10.47
N ALA A 12 25.33 -29.98 11.17
CA ALA A 12 26.19 -28.86 10.81
C ALA A 12 27.50 -28.97 11.60
N ALA A 13 28.64 -28.98 10.90
CA ALA A 13 29.95 -28.88 11.52
C ALA A 13 30.24 -27.39 11.76
N ASN A 14 30.34 -26.98 13.03
CA ASN A 14 30.81 -25.64 13.37
C ASN A 14 32.28 -25.51 12.94
N GLY A 15 32.56 -24.61 12.00
CA GLY A 15 33.90 -24.37 11.43
C GLY A 15 34.88 -23.66 12.38
N GLY A 16 34.92 -24.00 13.68
CA GLY A 16 35.79 -23.30 14.63
C GLY A 16 36.16 -24.02 15.92
N GLU A 17 35.44 -25.07 16.35
CA GLU A 17 35.78 -25.78 17.59
C GLU A 17 35.66 -27.29 17.41
N SER A 18 36.78 -27.98 17.62
CA SER A 18 36.89 -29.43 17.50
C SER A 18 35.98 -30.13 18.51
N GLY A 19 35.12 -31.05 18.02
CA GLY A 19 34.54 -32.12 18.81
C GLY A 19 33.06 -32.00 19.22
N ARG A 20 32.32 -30.98 18.80
CA ARG A 20 30.88 -30.86 19.09
C ARG A 20 30.04 -30.74 17.83
N SER A 21 29.54 -31.87 17.34
CA SER A 21 28.52 -31.89 16.28
C SER A 21 27.17 -31.49 16.85
N GLN A 22 26.60 -30.38 16.37
CA GLN A 22 25.26 -29.96 16.76
C GLN A 22 24.24 -30.62 15.85
N VAL A 23 23.22 -31.23 16.45
CA VAL A 23 22.11 -31.86 15.72
C VAL A 23 21.08 -30.79 15.43
N GLN A 24 20.89 -30.46 14.16
CA GLN A 24 19.85 -29.53 13.72
C GLN A 24 18.67 -30.33 13.15
N PHE A 25 17.48 -30.03 13.63
CA PHE A 25 16.24 -30.61 13.11
C PHE A 25 15.59 -29.59 12.19
N VAL A 26 15.36 -29.97 10.94
CA VAL A 26 14.70 -29.12 9.94
C VAL A 26 13.32 -29.71 9.63
N PRO A 27 12.24 -28.90 9.62
CA PRO A 27 10.92 -29.35 9.20
C PRO A 27 10.94 -29.87 7.76
N THR A 28 10.27 -31.00 7.52
CA THR A 28 10.05 -31.49 6.15
C THR A 28 8.85 -30.78 5.52
N GLU A 29 8.73 -30.83 4.19
CA GLU A 29 7.56 -30.30 3.47
C GLU A 29 6.23 -30.88 4.01
N ARG A 30 6.24 -32.14 4.44
CA ARG A 30 5.06 -32.76 5.07
C ARG A 30 4.70 -32.15 6.43
N ALA A 31 5.67 -31.64 7.18
CA ALA A 31 5.41 -30.92 8.43
C ALA A 31 4.90 -29.51 8.19
N ARG A 32 5.31 -28.87 7.10
CA ARG A 32 4.76 -27.56 6.70
C ARG A 32 3.27 -27.69 6.39
N LEU A 33 2.91 -28.66 5.57
CA LEU A 33 1.52 -28.94 5.22
C LEU A 33 0.65 -29.26 6.43
N LEU A 34 1.17 -29.93 7.46
CA LEU A 34 0.42 -30.22 8.70
C LEU A 34 0.29 -29.02 9.62
N VAL A 35 1.27 -28.10 9.63
CA VAL A 35 1.13 -26.82 10.35
C VAL A 35 0.08 -25.95 9.66
N ASP A 36 -0.04 -26.03 8.33
CA ASP A 36 -1.07 -25.35 7.53
C ASP A 36 -2.47 -26.01 7.64
N ASP A 37 -2.57 -27.28 8.02
CA ASP A 37 -3.83 -28.04 8.13
C ASP A 37 -4.33 -28.12 9.60
N GLU A 38 -3.43 -28.19 10.58
CA GLU A 38 -3.77 -28.05 12.02
C GLU A 38 -4.02 -26.59 12.42
N SER A 39 -3.69 -25.63 11.55
CA SER A 39 -4.26 -24.29 11.60
C SER A 39 -5.65 -24.26 10.95
N GLY A 40 -6.51 -25.14 11.44
CA GLY A 40 -7.95 -24.88 11.55
C GLY A 40 -8.19 -23.69 12.46
N GLN A 41 -7.73 -22.51 12.04
CA GLN A 41 -8.14 -21.23 12.60
C GLN A 41 -9.17 -20.61 11.67
N PRO A 42 -10.27 -20.10 12.24
CA PRO A 42 -11.39 -19.55 11.49
C PRO A 42 -10.94 -18.36 10.64
N GLU A 43 -11.75 -18.01 9.65
CA GLU A 43 -11.67 -16.78 8.85
C GLU A 43 -11.83 -15.48 9.68
N THR A 44 -11.24 -15.40 10.87
CA THR A 44 -11.32 -14.28 11.79
C THR A 44 -10.00 -14.13 12.55
N ALA A 45 -9.37 -12.96 12.41
CA ALA A 45 -8.30 -12.35 13.25
C ALA A 45 -6.89 -12.20 12.65
N ALA A 46 -6.39 -13.05 11.74
CA ALA A 46 -5.05 -12.84 11.15
C ALA A 46 -5.04 -11.77 10.03
N SER A 47 -6.16 -11.56 9.34
CA SER A 47 -6.33 -10.48 8.35
C SER A 47 -6.56 -9.10 8.98
N ALA A 48 -6.53 -9.02 10.32
CA ALA A 48 -6.69 -7.79 11.08
C ALA A 48 -5.38 -7.01 11.26
N GLU A 49 -4.22 -7.65 11.09
CA GLU A 49 -2.90 -7.02 11.33
C GLU A 49 -2.20 -6.49 10.08
N ALA A 50 -2.69 -6.80 8.88
CA ALA A 50 -2.13 -6.26 7.62
C ALA A 50 -2.51 -4.78 7.43
N ALA A 51 -3.78 -4.45 7.67
CA ALA A 51 -4.19 -3.08 7.92
C ALA A 51 -3.85 -2.78 9.38
N GLY A 52 -3.17 -1.67 9.67
CA GLY A 52 -2.94 -1.25 11.05
C GLY A 52 -4.17 -1.27 11.93
N PRO A 53 -4.01 -1.20 13.27
CA PRO A 53 -5.13 -0.92 14.15
C PRO A 53 -5.97 0.23 13.55
N PRO A 54 -7.31 0.08 13.53
CA PRO A 54 -8.19 1.00 12.80
C PRO A 54 -7.97 2.47 13.15
N GLU A 55 -7.45 2.75 14.35
CA GLU A 55 -7.02 4.08 14.80
C GLU A 55 -5.88 4.69 13.95
N GLU A 56 -4.88 3.90 13.53
CA GLU A 56 -3.77 4.37 12.69
C GLU A 56 -4.23 4.70 11.26
N TRP A 57 -5.14 3.90 10.70
CA TRP A 57 -5.76 4.21 9.41
C TRP A 57 -6.60 5.49 9.47
N GLN A 58 -7.44 5.64 10.51
CA GLN A 58 -8.26 6.83 10.68
C GLN A 58 -7.39 8.08 10.92
N ALA A 59 -6.29 7.96 11.67
CA ALA A 59 -5.34 9.04 11.85
C ALA A 59 -4.69 9.47 10.52
N THR A 60 -4.24 8.49 9.71
CA THR A 60 -3.68 8.74 8.38
C THR A 60 -4.69 9.42 7.48
N LYS A 61 -5.90 8.87 7.40
CA LYS A 61 -7.00 9.43 6.61
C LYS A 61 -7.30 10.86 7.04
N ALA A 62 -7.43 11.13 8.34
CA ALA A 62 -7.68 12.46 8.87
C ALA A 62 -6.54 13.44 8.54
N ALA A 63 -5.28 13.00 8.64
CA ALA A 63 -4.13 13.82 8.27
C ALA A 63 -4.16 14.21 6.78
N VAL A 64 -4.39 13.24 5.88
CA VAL A 64 -4.47 13.51 4.44
C VAL A 64 -5.68 14.39 4.10
N MET A 65 -6.84 14.14 4.71
CA MET A 65 -8.03 14.99 4.52
C MET A 65 -7.80 16.43 4.98
N ALA A 66 -7.14 16.63 6.13
CA ALA A 66 -6.79 17.97 6.60
C ALA A 66 -5.85 18.68 5.62
N LEU A 67 -4.87 17.97 5.06
CA LEU A 67 -3.97 18.50 4.03
C LEU A 67 -4.74 18.86 2.75
N LEU A 68 -5.69 18.02 2.31
CA LEU A 68 -6.54 18.25 1.14
C LEU A 68 -7.52 19.42 1.32
N GLN A 69 -8.15 19.55 2.50
CA GLN A 69 -9.08 20.64 2.81
C GLN A 69 -8.37 22.00 2.83
N GLY A 70 -7.12 22.04 3.32
CA GLY A 70 -6.25 23.22 3.22
C GLY A 70 -5.79 23.55 1.81
N CYS A 71 -6.13 22.71 0.81
CA CYS A 71 -5.52 22.69 -0.51
C CYS A 71 -6.42 23.18 -1.66
N ARG A 72 -7.58 23.80 -1.38
CA ARG A 72 -8.42 24.43 -2.42
C ARG A 72 -7.67 25.47 -3.27
N SER A 73 -6.54 25.97 -2.76
CA SER A 73 -5.53 26.74 -3.50
C SER A 73 -4.12 26.28 -3.08
N CYS A 74 -3.79 24.99 -3.24
CA CYS A 74 -2.53 24.41 -2.75
C CYS A 74 -1.32 25.29 -3.08
N GLY A 75 -0.74 25.90 -2.05
CA GLY A 75 0.64 26.39 -2.13
C GLY A 75 1.60 25.22 -2.29
N LEU A 76 2.76 25.46 -2.90
CA LEU A 76 3.84 24.47 -3.02
C LEU A 76 4.25 23.86 -1.66
N GLU A 77 4.04 24.58 -0.56
CA GLU A 77 4.33 24.13 0.80
C GLU A 77 3.46 22.95 1.26
N ALA A 78 2.15 22.95 0.95
CA ALA A 78 1.24 21.85 1.31
C ALA A 78 1.59 20.57 0.53
N LEU A 79 1.92 20.71 -0.76
CA LEU A 79 2.42 19.62 -1.60
C LEU A 79 3.77 19.09 -1.07
N GLY A 80 4.69 19.98 -0.71
CA GLY A 80 5.97 19.60 -0.12
C GLY A 80 5.85 18.93 1.25
N ARG A 81 4.83 19.26 2.04
CA ARG A 81 4.51 18.55 3.28
C ARG A 81 3.96 17.16 3.00
N MET A 82 2.97 17.02 2.11
CA MET A 82 2.44 15.72 1.69
C MET A 82 3.54 14.80 1.12
N ALA A 83 4.43 15.34 0.29
CA ALA A 83 5.55 14.57 -0.26
C ALA A 83 6.52 14.09 0.84
N ARG A 84 6.86 14.94 1.82
CA ARG A 84 7.70 14.53 2.96
C ARG A 84 7.04 13.45 3.81
N GLU A 85 5.76 13.60 4.12
CA GLU A 85 5.01 12.62 4.89
C GLU A 85 4.89 11.31 4.11
N LEU A 86 4.66 11.35 2.79
CA LEU A 86 4.68 10.17 1.91
C LEU A 86 6.00 9.39 1.99
N HIS A 87 7.14 10.08 1.95
CA HIS A 87 8.46 9.44 2.05
C HIS A 87 8.74 8.81 3.42
N ALA A 88 8.06 9.26 4.47
CA ALA A 88 8.21 8.75 5.82
C ALA A 88 7.36 7.50 6.10
N GLN A 89 6.39 7.18 5.24
CA GLN A 89 5.48 6.05 5.46
C GLN A 89 6.19 4.71 5.28
N LYS A 90 5.97 3.80 6.23
CA LYS A 90 6.51 2.44 6.21
C LYS A 90 5.50 1.41 5.74
N ARG A 91 4.21 1.74 5.78
CA ARG A 91 3.12 0.85 5.39
C ARG A 91 2.59 1.23 4.02
N GLU A 92 2.28 0.21 3.22
CA GLU A 92 1.81 0.40 1.85
C GLU A 92 0.44 1.08 1.82
N THR A 93 -0.46 0.78 2.76
CA THR A 93 -1.79 1.42 2.86
C THR A 93 -1.67 2.92 3.09
N GLU A 94 -0.78 3.33 3.99
CA GLU A 94 -0.52 4.74 4.31
C GLU A 94 0.13 5.45 3.13
N PHE A 95 1.15 4.82 2.52
CA PHE A 95 1.76 5.31 1.29
C PHE A 95 0.72 5.53 0.18
N CYS A 96 -0.21 4.59 0.00
CA CYS A 96 -1.31 4.72 -0.96
C CYS A 96 -2.25 5.88 -0.60
N ALA A 97 -2.62 6.07 0.67
CA ALA A 97 -3.46 7.19 1.09
C ALA A 97 -2.79 8.56 0.83
N TYR A 98 -1.51 8.72 1.20
CA TYR A 98 -0.76 9.94 0.90
C TYR A 98 -0.58 10.15 -0.60
N SER A 99 -0.39 9.08 -1.38
CA SER A 99 -0.32 9.15 -2.84
C SER A 99 -1.65 9.64 -3.43
N VAL A 100 -2.79 9.10 -2.96
CA VAL A 100 -4.12 9.58 -3.36
C VAL A 100 -4.26 11.07 -3.08
N GLY A 101 -3.91 11.52 -1.86
CA GLY A 101 -3.96 12.93 -1.48
C GLY A 101 -3.09 13.81 -2.39
N LEU A 102 -1.86 13.40 -2.65
CA LEU A 102 -0.93 14.16 -3.47
C LEU A 102 -1.39 14.24 -4.95
N LEU A 103 -1.84 13.13 -5.53
CA LEU A 103 -2.36 13.09 -6.90
C LEU A 103 -3.62 13.94 -7.05
N LEU A 104 -4.54 13.87 -6.07
CA LEU A 104 -5.76 14.67 -6.09
C LEU A 104 -5.47 16.17 -5.92
N ALA A 105 -4.52 16.52 -5.05
CA ALA A 105 -4.05 17.89 -4.88
C ALA A 105 -3.44 18.47 -6.16
N LEU A 106 -2.69 17.66 -6.93
CA LEU A 106 -2.15 18.05 -8.23
C LEU A 106 -3.27 18.30 -9.26
N ILE A 107 -4.27 17.40 -9.31
CA ILE A 107 -5.43 17.56 -10.19
C ILE A 107 -6.20 18.85 -9.85
N ARG A 108 -6.49 19.08 -8.56
CA ARG A 108 -7.16 20.30 -8.07
C ARG A 108 -6.38 21.57 -8.41
N ARG A 109 -5.05 21.53 -8.29
CA ARG A 109 -4.18 22.66 -8.62
C ARG A 109 -4.13 22.95 -10.12
N ALA A 110 -4.16 21.93 -10.97
CA ALA A 110 -4.25 22.12 -12.41
C ALA A 110 -5.58 22.77 -12.83
N GLY A 111 -6.63 22.59 -12.02
CA GLY A 111 -7.95 23.15 -12.25
C GLY A 111 -8.72 22.45 -13.38
N GLY A 112 -9.84 23.04 -13.78
CA GLY A 112 -10.71 22.49 -14.82
C GLY A 112 -11.60 21.34 -14.33
N THR A 113 -11.98 20.44 -15.24
CA THR A 113 -12.95 19.36 -14.99
C THR A 113 -12.30 18.01 -14.69
N ALA A 114 -10.97 17.96 -14.51
CA ALA A 114 -10.23 16.72 -14.31
C ALA A 114 -10.67 15.96 -13.04
N GLU A 115 -10.97 16.68 -11.95
CA GLU A 115 -11.51 16.08 -10.73
C GLU A 115 -12.90 15.45 -10.96
N GLU A 116 -13.78 16.11 -11.72
CA GLU A 116 -15.11 15.58 -12.05
C GLU A 116 -15.01 14.31 -12.91
N PHE A 117 -14.05 14.28 -13.85
CA PHE A 117 -13.78 13.09 -14.64
C PHE A 117 -13.27 11.94 -13.78
N VAL A 118 -12.35 12.19 -12.85
CA VAL A 118 -11.88 11.17 -11.90
C VAL A 118 -13.03 10.68 -11.03
N ARG A 119 -13.86 11.57 -10.49
CA ARG A 119 -15.05 11.19 -9.71
C ARG A 119 -15.99 10.29 -10.51
N SER A 120 -16.32 10.68 -11.73
CA SER A 120 -17.21 9.92 -12.61
C SER A 120 -16.63 8.57 -13.00
N LEU A 121 -15.33 8.50 -13.28
CA LEU A 121 -14.66 7.28 -13.73
C LEU A 121 -14.40 6.31 -12.57
N ALA A 122 -13.90 6.81 -11.44
CA ALA A 122 -13.67 6.01 -10.23
C ALA A 122 -15.00 5.44 -9.69
N GLY A 123 -16.07 6.23 -9.67
CA GLY A 123 -17.39 5.76 -9.24
C GLY A 123 -18.06 4.75 -10.18
N LYS A 124 -17.57 4.61 -11.42
CA LYS A 124 -18.06 3.63 -12.42
C LYS A 124 -17.07 2.48 -12.65
N ALA A 125 -15.92 2.50 -11.98
CA ALA A 125 -14.89 1.51 -12.19
C ALA A 125 -15.37 0.13 -11.70
N PRO A 126 -15.10 -0.96 -12.45
CA PRO A 126 -15.47 -2.32 -12.03
C PRO A 126 -14.81 -2.77 -10.73
N THR A 127 -13.64 -2.21 -10.41
CA THR A 127 -12.88 -2.50 -9.18
C THR A 127 -12.31 -1.21 -8.60
N GLY A 128 -12.07 -1.21 -7.27
CA GLY A 128 -11.44 -0.08 -6.59
C GLY A 128 -10.02 0.20 -7.10
N GLU A 129 -9.28 -0.84 -7.47
CA GLU A 129 -7.96 -0.72 -8.12
C GLU A 129 -8.04 0.04 -9.45
N MET A 130 -9.03 -0.25 -10.29
CA MET A 130 -9.24 0.50 -11.55
C MET A 130 -9.60 1.96 -11.28
N GLY A 131 -10.41 2.23 -10.24
CA GLY A 131 -10.72 3.59 -9.81
C GLY A 131 -9.47 4.36 -9.37
N LEU A 132 -8.62 3.74 -8.55
CA LEU A 132 -7.36 4.33 -8.11
C LEU A 132 -6.36 4.52 -9.28
N ALA A 133 -6.31 3.58 -10.22
CA ALA A 133 -5.49 3.72 -11.41
C ALA A 133 -5.94 4.90 -12.30
N SER A 134 -7.24 5.17 -12.35
CA SER A 134 -7.79 6.31 -13.08
C SER A 134 -7.33 7.66 -12.51
N LEU A 135 -7.20 7.76 -11.18
CA LEU A 135 -6.63 8.93 -10.51
C LEU A 135 -5.18 9.16 -10.94
N ALA A 136 -4.35 8.11 -10.92
CA ALA A 136 -2.95 8.19 -11.33
C ALA A 136 -2.80 8.65 -12.79
N GLY A 137 -3.62 8.09 -13.69
CA GLY A 137 -3.65 8.52 -15.10
C GLY A 137 -4.08 9.97 -15.27
N ALA A 138 -5.13 10.41 -14.56
CA ALA A 138 -5.60 11.79 -14.62
C ALA A 138 -4.56 12.79 -14.08
N ALA A 139 -3.87 12.46 -12.99
CA ALA A 139 -2.81 13.30 -12.44
C ALA A 139 -1.63 13.45 -13.42
N LEU A 140 -1.22 12.35 -14.08
CA LEU A 140 -0.19 12.40 -15.13
C LEU A 140 -0.66 13.24 -16.33
N GLY A 141 -1.91 13.09 -16.76
CA GLY A 141 -2.49 13.88 -17.84
C GLY A 141 -2.59 15.38 -17.51
N ALA A 142 -2.88 15.72 -16.25
CA ALA A 142 -2.89 17.09 -15.77
C ALA A 142 -1.47 17.70 -15.72
N ALA A 143 -0.47 16.91 -15.32
CA ALA A 143 0.92 17.34 -15.26
C ALA A 143 1.57 17.47 -16.65
N ALA A 144 1.20 16.62 -17.60
CA ALA A 144 1.68 16.69 -18.99
C ALA A 144 1.38 18.05 -19.65
N GLN A 145 0.32 18.73 -19.18
CA GLN A 145 -0.07 20.06 -19.66
C GLN A 145 0.69 21.21 -18.95
N THR A 146 1.34 20.94 -17.82
CA THR A 146 1.79 21.99 -16.88
C THR A 146 3.26 21.95 -16.47
N MET A 147 4.02 20.85 -16.62
CA MET A 147 5.41 20.77 -16.12
C MET A 147 6.34 19.89 -16.98
N SER A 148 7.47 20.43 -17.44
CA SER A 148 8.49 19.66 -18.19
C SER A 148 9.56 18.99 -17.32
N GLU A 149 9.82 19.47 -16.09
CA GLU A 149 10.81 18.87 -15.18
C GLU A 149 10.19 17.96 -14.12
N ALA A 150 9.06 18.35 -13.52
CA ALA A 150 8.38 17.54 -12.48
C ALA A 150 7.60 16.33 -13.05
N GLY A 151 7.50 16.20 -14.37
CA GLY A 151 6.77 15.10 -15.02
C GLY A 151 7.39 13.73 -14.78
N ALA A 152 8.72 13.65 -14.69
CA ALA A 152 9.42 12.40 -14.42
C ALA A 152 9.21 11.90 -12.98
N GLU A 153 9.32 12.80 -12.00
CA GLU A 153 9.07 12.47 -10.59
C GLU A 153 7.61 12.05 -10.36
N LEU A 154 6.66 12.71 -11.03
CA LEU A 154 5.26 12.32 -10.95
C LEU A 154 4.99 10.97 -11.62
N ALA A 155 5.62 10.68 -12.75
CA ALA A 155 5.52 9.37 -13.41
C ALA A 155 6.09 8.26 -12.52
N GLU A 156 7.20 8.52 -11.82
CA GLU A 156 7.77 7.59 -10.87
C GLU A 156 6.83 7.37 -9.68
N LEU A 157 6.28 8.44 -9.10
CA LEU A 157 5.30 8.36 -8.02
C LEU A 157 4.07 7.55 -8.45
N ALA A 158 3.48 7.86 -9.61
CA ALA A 158 2.33 7.13 -10.15
C ALA A 158 2.66 5.65 -10.37
N GLY A 159 3.84 5.34 -10.90
CA GLY A 159 4.28 3.96 -11.07
C GLY A 159 4.45 3.21 -9.75
N ARG A 160 5.02 3.85 -8.72
CA ARG A 160 5.14 3.28 -7.37
C ARG A 160 3.78 3.09 -6.72
N PHE A 161 2.88 4.04 -6.88
CA PHE A 161 1.50 3.97 -6.38
C PHE A 161 0.74 2.81 -7.00
N LEU A 162 0.78 2.64 -8.31
CA LEU A 162 0.13 1.51 -9.00
C LEU A 162 0.68 0.16 -8.53
N LYS A 163 2.01 0.05 -8.38
CA LYS A 163 2.64 -1.16 -7.83
C LYS A 163 2.20 -1.45 -6.40
N ALA A 164 2.16 -0.42 -5.55
CA ALA A 164 1.73 -0.55 -4.16
C ALA A 164 0.27 -1.02 -4.10
N ILE A 165 -0.64 -0.40 -4.86
CA ILE A 165 -2.05 -0.83 -4.90
C ILE A 165 -2.17 -2.29 -5.34
N ALA A 166 -1.46 -2.70 -6.39
CA ALA A 166 -1.52 -4.07 -6.88
C ALA A 166 -1.03 -5.09 -5.84
N ALA A 167 -0.11 -4.71 -4.96
CA ALA A 167 0.44 -5.53 -3.89
C ALA A 167 -0.45 -5.57 -2.63
N LEU A 168 -1.33 -4.59 -2.43
CA LEU A 168 -2.21 -4.53 -1.27
C LEU A 168 -3.20 -5.72 -1.23
N PRO A 169 -3.53 -6.23 -0.04
CA PRO A 169 -4.64 -7.16 0.10
C PRO A 169 -5.98 -6.47 -0.23
N GLU A 170 -6.97 -7.21 -0.72
CA GLU A 170 -8.26 -6.67 -1.16
C GLU A 170 -8.97 -5.82 -0.10
N ARG A 171 -8.83 -6.17 1.18
CA ARG A 171 -9.35 -5.37 2.31
C ARG A 171 -8.76 -3.97 2.33
N GLU A 172 -7.46 -3.84 2.12
CA GLU A 172 -6.75 -2.56 2.14
C GLU A 172 -6.98 -1.77 0.85
N LYS A 173 -7.02 -2.44 -0.31
CA LYS A 173 -7.44 -1.81 -1.57
C LYS A 173 -8.80 -1.15 -1.41
N LYS A 174 -9.75 -1.84 -0.76
CA LYS A 174 -11.07 -1.29 -0.47
C LYS A 174 -10.98 -0.04 0.42
N LEU A 175 -10.20 -0.07 1.50
CA LEU A 175 -10.00 1.11 2.37
C LEU A 175 -9.50 2.34 1.59
N VAL A 176 -8.50 2.16 0.74
CA VAL A 176 -7.93 3.25 -0.06
C VAL A 176 -8.92 3.72 -1.13
N SER A 177 -9.67 2.79 -1.74
CA SER A 177 -10.72 3.12 -2.72
C SER A 177 -11.88 3.90 -2.08
N ASP A 178 -12.36 3.48 -0.91
CA ASP A 178 -13.40 4.17 -0.17
C ASP A 178 -12.91 5.57 0.24
N PHE A 179 -11.65 5.69 0.65
CA PHE A 179 -11.01 6.98 0.93
C PHE A 179 -10.95 7.89 -0.31
N LEU A 180 -10.60 7.37 -1.50
CA LEU A 180 -10.64 8.15 -2.74
C LEU A 180 -12.03 8.73 -2.98
N MET A 181 -13.07 7.90 -2.86
CA MET A 181 -14.45 8.34 -3.08
C MET A 181 -14.86 9.44 -2.12
N GLU A 182 -14.55 9.29 -0.82
CA GLU A 182 -14.83 10.32 0.18
C GLU A 182 -14.02 11.61 -0.04
N ALA A 183 -12.76 11.50 -0.49
CA ALA A 183 -11.95 12.68 -0.80
C ALA A 183 -12.47 13.46 -2.02
N LEU A 184 -13.25 12.80 -2.88
CA LEU A 184 -13.87 13.36 -4.07
C LEU A 184 -15.28 13.93 -3.80
N GLU A 185 -15.87 13.70 -2.63
CA GLU A 185 -17.14 14.35 -2.20
C GLU A 185 -16.92 15.83 -1.83
#